data_AF-A0A5N6QAD8-F1
#
_entry.id   AF-A0A5N6QAD8-F1
#
_cell.length_a   1.000
_cell.length_b   1.000
_cell.length_c   1.000
_cell.angle_alpha   90.00
_cell.angle_beta   90.00
_cell.angle_gamma   90.00
#
_symmetry.space_group_name_H-M   'P 1'
#
loop_
_entity.id
_entity.type
_entity.pdbx_description
1 polymer ?
#
loop_
_entity_poly.entity_id
_entity_poly.type
_entity_poly.pdbx_seq_one_letter_code
_entity_poly.pdbx_strand_id
1 'polypeptide(L)'
;MARLRYESSSELEYSQTFRWVKLSSFCTVLHDLCTVEFDSSFKLSEARTKLIDALSTPFPFSKNCRFPEKLLLEEVFGPEYRRFPKNDMYVCVDKPLLFAQVAEVMRVLATPPYLMLTAESIKDYFSAIACMRELMHSQVDGDRVVFSRETFEREFELNWVD
;
A
#
# COMPACT_ATOMS: atom_id res chain seq x y z
N MET A 1 -11.01 30.42 15.82
CA MET A 1 -11.09 29.42 14.73
C MET A 1 -10.27 28.22 15.17
N ALA A 2 -10.91 27.09 15.45
CA ALA A 2 -10.21 25.82 15.67
C ALA A 2 -9.49 25.45 14.36
N ARG A 3 -8.26 24.96 14.46
CA ARG A 3 -7.50 24.47 13.31
C ARG A 3 -7.72 22.96 13.26
N LEU A 4 -8.40 22.50 12.21
CA LEU A 4 -8.61 21.07 11.93
C LEU A 4 -7.26 20.36 11.83
N ARG A 5 -6.95 19.45 12.76
CA ARG A 5 -5.67 18.72 12.80
C ARG A 5 -5.72 17.48 13.69
N TYR A 6 -4.76 16.59 13.49
CA TYR A 6 -4.45 15.56 14.50
C TYR A 6 -3.75 16.19 15.72
N GLU A 7 -4.17 15.79 16.93
CA GLU A 7 -3.60 16.25 18.20
C GLU A 7 -2.20 15.69 18.45
N SER A 8 -2.02 14.39 18.21
CA SER A 8 -0.75 13.71 18.44
C SER A 8 0.14 13.79 17.20
N SER A 9 1.29 14.46 17.33
CA SER A 9 2.27 14.55 16.25
C SER A 9 3.19 13.34 16.19
N SER A 10 3.55 12.73 17.32
CA SER A 10 4.51 11.61 17.35
C SER A 10 3.94 10.34 16.73
N GLU A 11 2.70 9.99 17.04
CA GLU A 11 2.03 8.79 16.53
C GLU A 11 1.74 8.95 15.03
N LEU A 12 1.40 10.18 14.62
CA LEU A 12 1.24 10.50 13.21
C LEU A 12 2.58 10.39 12.46
N GLU A 13 3.65 10.99 12.98
CA GLU A 13 4.99 10.90 12.39
C GLU A 13 5.46 9.43 12.31
N TYR A 14 5.22 8.64 13.35
CA TYR A 14 5.49 7.21 13.35
C TYR A 14 4.70 6.49 12.25
N SER A 15 3.39 6.75 12.14
CA SER A 15 2.53 6.14 11.11
C SER A 15 2.94 6.51 9.68
N GLN A 16 3.60 7.67 9.48
CA GLN A 16 4.13 8.13 8.19
C GLN A 16 5.43 7.41 7.80
N THR A 17 6.10 6.71 8.71
CA THR A 17 7.31 5.93 8.39
C THR A 17 7.00 4.66 7.61
N PHE A 18 5.75 4.19 7.64
CA PHE A 18 5.32 3.00 6.91
C PHE A 18 4.97 3.32 5.44
N ARG A 19 5.10 2.30 4.59
CA ARG A 19 4.68 2.33 3.19
C ARG A 19 3.19 2.03 3.07
N TRP A 20 2.47 3.01 2.55
CA TRP A 20 1.03 2.98 2.33
C TRP A 20 0.72 2.93 0.85
N VAL A 21 -0.06 1.94 0.43
CA VAL A 21 -0.50 1.79 -0.97
C VAL A 21 -2.01 1.77 -1.01
N LYS A 22 -2.63 2.49 -1.96
CA LYS A 22 -4.08 2.40 -2.15
C LYS A 22 -4.46 0.97 -2.52
N LEU A 23 -5.43 0.37 -1.81
CA LEU A 23 -5.85 -1.02 -2.00
C LEU A 23 -6.20 -1.32 -3.46
N SER A 24 -6.94 -0.43 -4.12
CA SER A 24 -7.30 -0.62 -5.54
C SER A 24 -6.06 -0.71 -6.43
N SER A 25 -5.07 0.15 -6.21
CA SER A 25 -3.82 0.14 -6.97
C SER A 25 -3.01 -1.12 -6.69
N PHE A 26 -2.95 -1.53 -5.42
CA PHE A 26 -2.26 -2.75 -5.02
C PHE A 26 -2.91 -3.99 -5.64
N CYS A 27 -4.25 -4.09 -5.64
CA CYS A 27 -4.99 -5.16 -6.31
C CYS A 27 -4.71 -5.21 -7.82
N THR A 28 -4.64 -4.07 -8.50
CA THR A 28 -4.27 -4.00 -9.92
C THR A 28 -2.86 -4.54 -10.15
N VAL A 29 -1.89 -4.15 -9.31
CA VAL A 29 -0.52 -4.68 -9.41
C VAL A 29 -0.48 -6.18 -9.15
N LEU A 30 -1.16 -6.69 -8.12
CA LEU A 30 -1.23 -8.13 -7.86
C LEU A 30 -1.88 -8.91 -9.01
N HIS A 31 -2.83 -8.30 -9.73
CA HIS A 31 -3.40 -8.91 -10.93
C HIS A 31 -2.39 -8.95 -12.08
N ASP A 32 -1.70 -7.84 -12.35
CA ASP A 32 -0.65 -7.78 -13.38
C ASP A 32 0.46 -8.79 -13.10
N LEU A 33 0.89 -8.90 -11.85
CA LEU A 33 1.90 -9.87 -11.39
C LEU A 33 1.47 -11.33 -11.64
N CYS A 34 0.16 -11.64 -11.63
CA CYS A 34 -0.31 -12.99 -11.96
C CYS A 34 -0.11 -13.36 -13.44
N THR A 35 0.15 -12.39 -14.31
CA THR A 35 0.23 -12.58 -15.78
C THR A 35 1.65 -12.46 -16.32
N VAL A 36 2.67 -12.44 -15.45
CA VAL A 36 4.06 -12.25 -15.86
C VAL A 36 4.61 -13.48 -16.58
N GLU A 37 5.26 -13.24 -17.71
CA GLU A 37 6.02 -14.25 -18.46
C GLU A 37 7.46 -14.32 -17.93
N PHE A 38 7.86 -15.50 -17.44
CA PHE A 38 9.15 -15.70 -16.76
C PHE A 38 10.32 -16.02 -17.69
N ASP A 39 10.06 -16.27 -18.97
CA ASP A 39 11.06 -16.49 -20.01
C ASP A 39 11.64 -15.18 -20.56
N SER A 40 11.01 -14.04 -20.25
CA SER A 40 11.43 -12.71 -20.70
C SER A 40 11.97 -11.85 -19.55
N SER A 41 13.28 -11.62 -19.56
CA SER A 41 13.93 -10.72 -18.59
C SER A 41 13.39 -9.29 -18.63
N PHE A 42 12.94 -8.84 -19.80
CA PHE A 42 12.26 -7.55 -19.96
C PHE A 42 10.94 -7.53 -19.18
N LYS A 43 10.13 -8.60 -19.27
CA LYS A 43 8.85 -8.71 -18.56
C LYS A 43 9.03 -8.79 -17.05
N LEU A 44 10.05 -9.50 -16.58
CA LEU A 44 10.43 -9.50 -15.15
C LEU A 44 10.81 -8.10 -14.67
N SER A 45 11.59 -7.36 -15.45
CA SER A 45 11.95 -5.98 -15.11
C SER A 45 10.74 -5.04 -15.14
N GLU A 46 9.84 -5.18 -16.11
CA GLU A 46 8.60 -4.39 -16.20
C GLU A 46 7.71 -4.62 -14.97
N ALA A 47 7.50 -5.89 -14.61
CA ALA A 47 6.75 -6.28 -13.41
C ALA A 47 7.39 -5.73 -12.12
N ARG A 48 8.72 -5.79 -12.03
CA ARG A 48 9.47 -5.23 -10.89
C ARG A 48 9.25 -3.73 -10.76
N THR A 49 9.37 -2.99 -11.87
CA THR A 49 9.15 -1.54 -11.87
C THR A 49 7.72 -1.20 -11.44
N LYS A 50 6.70 -1.89 -11.98
CA LYS A 50 5.31 -1.69 -11.56
C LYS A 50 5.09 -1.90 -10.05
N LEU A 51 5.72 -2.92 -9.48
CA LEU A 51 5.64 -3.17 -8.05
C LEU A 51 6.34 -2.07 -7.25
N ILE A 52 7.56 -1.68 -7.63
CA ILE A 52 8.28 -0.56 -6.98
C ILE A 52 7.46 0.73 -7.03
N ASP A 53 6.94 1.09 -8.20
CA ASP A 53 6.18 2.32 -8.40
C ASP A 53 4.94 2.37 -7.49
N ALA A 54 4.24 1.24 -7.34
CA ALA A 54 3.12 1.15 -6.41
C ALA A 54 3.55 1.30 -4.95
N LEU A 55 4.70 0.74 -4.56
CA LEU A 55 5.26 0.84 -3.21
C LEU A 55 5.85 2.23 -2.89
N SER A 56 6.14 3.04 -3.91
CA SER A 56 6.67 4.40 -3.79
C SER A 56 5.59 5.48 -3.74
N THR A 57 4.32 5.11 -3.63
CA THR A 57 3.21 6.07 -3.53
C THR A 57 3.37 6.93 -2.26
N PRO A 58 3.26 8.27 -2.35
CA PRO A 58 3.36 9.13 -1.18
C PRO A 58 2.24 8.83 -0.17
N PHE A 59 2.56 9.01 1.13
CA PHE A 59 1.65 8.75 2.23
C PHE A 59 0.37 9.62 2.14
N PRO A 60 -0.83 9.05 2.40
CA PRO A 60 -2.09 9.70 2.07
C PRO A 60 -2.64 10.67 3.14
N PHE A 61 -1.92 10.90 4.23
CA PHE A 61 -2.39 11.70 5.37
C PHE A 61 -1.29 12.60 5.93
N SER A 62 -1.70 13.71 6.55
CA SER A 62 -0.77 14.64 7.21
C SER A 62 -1.43 15.32 8.40
N LYS A 63 -0.65 16.10 9.15
CA LYS A 63 -1.12 16.79 10.37
C LYS A 63 -2.38 17.61 10.14
N ASN A 64 -2.48 18.25 8.98
CA ASN A 64 -3.59 19.12 8.60
C ASN A 64 -4.47 18.48 7.52
N CYS A 65 -4.27 17.19 7.21
CA CYS A 65 -5.03 16.47 6.20
C CYS A 65 -5.51 15.15 6.78
N ARG A 66 -6.73 15.17 7.34
CA ARG A 66 -7.49 13.95 7.62
C ARG A 66 -7.93 13.35 6.28
N PHE A 67 -8.12 12.04 6.26
CA PHE A 67 -8.99 11.42 5.27
C PHE A 67 -10.31 12.22 5.22
N PRO A 68 -10.71 12.85 4.10
CA PRO A 68 -11.77 13.85 4.15
C PRO A 68 -13.14 13.18 4.22
N GLU A 69 -13.96 13.64 5.15
CA GLU A 69 -15.41 13.66 4.95
C GLU A 69 -15.74 14.80 3.97
N LYS A 70 -16.72 14.59 3.08
CA LYS A 70 -17.06 15.57 2.04
C LYS A 70 -17.50 16.93 2.64
N LEU A 71 -17.26 17.98 1.83
CA LEU A 71 -17.75 19.38 1.87
C LEU A 71 -16.86 20.29 2.73
N LEU A 72 -16.23 21.35 2.23
CA LEU A 72 -16.50 22.30 1.14
C LEU A 72 -15.15 22.66 0.52
N LEU A 73 -15.04 22.87 -0.81
CA LEU A 73 -13.99 23.65 -1.50
C LEU A 73 -13.87 23.20 -2.97
N GLU A 74 -14.97 23.22 -3.71
CA GLU A 74 -14.86 23.15 -5.18
C GLU A 74 -14.41 24.49 -5.78
N GLU A 75 -14.22 25.55 -4.98
CA GLU A 75 -14.07 26.91 -5.53
C GLU A 75 -12.78 27.69 -5.19
N VAL A 76 -11.78 27.14 -4.45
CA VAL A 76 -10.62 27.98 -4.04
C VAL A 76 -9.23 27.40 -4.34
N PHE A 77 -9.07 26.08 -4.45
CA PHE A 77 -7.73 25.50 -4.62
C PHE A 77 -7.68 24.64 -5.88
N GLY A 78 -6.72 24.95 -6.76
CA GLY A 78 -6.56 24.37 -8.09
C GLY A 78 -6.38 22.84 -8.13
N PRO A 79 -6.27 22.27 -9.34
CA PRO A 79 -6.37 20.82 -9.63
C PRO A 79 -5.25 19.94 -9.02
N GLU A 80 -4.34 20.55 -8.27
CA GLU A 80 -3.14 19.94 -7.67
C GLU A 80 -3.40 19.45 -6.23
N TYR A 81 -4.54 19.80 -5.64
CA TYR A 81 -5.02 19.24 -4.37
C TYR A 81 -6.01 18.11 -4.62
N ARG A 82 -5.50 16.97 -5.11
CA ARG A 82 -6.33 15.77 -5.32
C ARG A 82 -6.74 15.16 -3.97
N ARG A 83 -8.04 15.23 -3.71
CA ARG A 83 -8.77 14.74 -2.53
C ARG A 83 -8.79 13.21 -2.41
N PHE A 84 -8.83 12.69 -1.19
CA PHE A 84 -8.95 11.27 -0.83
C PHE A 84 -10.43 10.84 -0.61
N PRO A 85 -11.03 9.94 -1.39
CA PRO A 85 -12.42 9.49 -1.17
C PRO A 85 -12.67 8.75 0.16
N LYS A 86 -13.87 8.93 0.73
CA LYS A 86 -14.37 8.30 1.99
C LYS A 86 -14.26 6.77 2.03
N ASN A 87 -14.18 6.12 0.87
CA ASN A 87 -14.17 4.66 0.72
C ASN A 87 -12.80 4.11 0.31
N ASP A 88 -11.76 4.95 0.29
CA ASP A 88 -10.42 4.47 -0.03
C ASP A 88 -9.87 3.68 1.16
N MET A 89 -9.49 2.43 0.85
CA MET A 89 -8.74 1.58 1.75
C MET A 89 -7.27 1.61 1.37
N TYR A 90 -6.41 1.47 2.36
CA TYR A 90 -4.96 1.48 2.19
C TYR A 90 -4.35 0.21 2.74
N VAL A 91 -3.29 -0.24 2.10
CA VAL A 91 -2.50 -1.38 2.50
C VAL A 91 -1.21 -0.87 3.14
N CYS A 92 -0.96 -1.26 4.38
CA CYS A 92 0.32 -1.05 5.06
C CYS A 92 1.25 -2.20 4.70
N VAL A 93 2.17 -1.97 3.76
CA VAL A 93 3.03 -3.02 3.20
C VAL A 93 4.10 -3.48 4.19
N ASP A 94 4.46 -2.63 5.14
CA ASP A 94 5.52 -2.89 6.12
C ASP A 94 5.07 -3.76 7.30
N LYS A 95 3.79 -4.19 7.33
CA LYS A 95 3.35 -5.23 8.26
C LYS A 95 4.13 -6.53 7.97
N PRO A 96 4.71 -7.21 8.98
CA PRO A 96 5.70 -8.27 8.77
C PRO A 96 5.30 -9.37 7.79
N LEU A 97 4.06 -9.86 7.90
CA LEU A 97 3.55 -10.93 7.03
C LEU A 97 3.44 -10.50 5.58
N LEU A 98 2.93 -9.29 5.32
CA LEU A 98 2.79 -8.75 3.98
C LEU A 98 4.15 -8.37 3.38
N PHE A 99 5.01 -7.76 4.20
CA PHE A 99 6.37 -7.41 3.80
C PHE A 99 7.15 -8.64 3.31
N ALA A 100 7.05 -9.75 4.04
CA ALA A 100 7.71 -11.01 3.65
C ALA A 100 7.25 -11.50 2.27
N GLN A 101 5.95 -11.43 1.98
CA GLN A 101 5.44 -11.84 0.66
C GLN A 101 5.88 -10.89 -0.46
N VAL A 102 5.87 -9.58 -0.21
CA VAL A 102 6.36 -8.58 -1.18
C VAL A 102 7.85 -8.78 -1.45
N ALA A 103 8.64 -9.05 -0.42
CA ALA A 103 10.06 -9.34 -0.55
C ALA A 103 10.32 -10.59 -1.38
N GLU A 104 9.51 -11.65 -1.21
CA GLU A 104 9.63 -12.88 -1.99
C GLU A 104 9.33 -12.66 -3.48
N VAL A 105 8.24 -11.94 -3.78
CA VAL A 105 7.94 -11.52 -5.15
C VAL A 105 9.08 -10.69 -5.74
N MET A 106 9.59 -9.71 -4.99
CA MET A 106 10.70 -8.86 -5.45
C MET A 106 11.99 -9.64 -5.67
N ARG A 107 12.29 -10.65 -4.83
CA ARG A 107 13.45 -11.53 -4.97
C ARG A 107 13.40 -12.27 -6.31
N VAL A 108 12.27 -12.87 -6.65
CA VAL A 108 12.09 -13.59 -7.92
C VAL A 108 12.19 -12.65 -9.11
N LEU A 109 11.53 -11.49 -9.06
CA LEU A 109 11.59 -10.47 -10.13
C LEU A 109 12.97 -9.84 -10.30
N ALA A 110 13.80 -9.84 -9.25
CA ALA A 110 15.17 -9.36 -9.29
C ALA A 110 16.18 -10.41 -9.79
N THR A 111 15.71 -11.59 -10.21
CA THR A 111 16.58 -12.64 -10.75
C THR A 111 17.36 -12.12 -11.96
N PRO A 112 18.70 -12.24 -11.97
CA PRO A 112 19.50 -11.77 -13.09
C PRO A 112 19.18 -12.54 -14.38
N PRO A 113 19.28 -11.90 -15.56
CA PRO A 113 18.89 -12.51 -16.84
C PRO A 113 19.74 -13.73 -17.24
N TYR A 114 20.93 -13.88 -16.66
CA TYR A 114 21.80 -15.03 -16.88
C TYR A 114 21.51 -16.21 -15.95
N LEU A 115 20.61 -16.04 -14.98
CA LEU A 115 20.21 -17.09 -14.05
C LEU A 115 18.82 -17.60 -14.45
N MET A 116 18.70 -18.91 -14.70
CA MET A 116 17.40 -19.49 -14.99
C MET A 116 16.56 -19.60 -13.72
N LEU A 117 15.32 -19.11 -13.80
CA LEU A 117 14.32 -19.33 -12.77
C LEU A 117 13.92 -20.80 -12.72
N THR A 118 13.90 -21.36 -11.52
CA THR A 118 13.44 -22.72 -11.28
C THR A 118 11.91 -22.75 -11.17
N ALA A 119 11.31 -23.91 -11.45
CA ALA A 119 9.89 -24.12 -11.21
C ALA A 119 9.50 -23.86 -9.74
N GLU A 120 10.41 -24.14 -8.81
CA GLU A 120 10.25 -23.82 -7.39
C GLU A 120 10.18 -22.31 -7.15
N SER A 121 11.09 -21.51 -7.73
CA SER A 121 11.05 -20.04 -7.59
C SER A 121 9.77 -19.43 -8.16
N ILE A 122 9.28 -19.97 -9.28
CA ILE A 122 8.02 -19.51 -9.89
C ILE A 122 6.82 -19.90 -9.00
N LYS A 123 6.85 -21.09 -8.41
CA LYS A 123 5.82 -21.54 -7.45
C LYS A 123 5.80 -20.64 -6.21
N ASP A 124 6.95 -20.32 -5.64
CA ASP A 124 7.07 -19.46 -4.46
C ASP A 124 6.55 -18.04 -4.75
N TYR A 125 6.85 -17.51 -5.94
CA TYR A 125 6.29 -16.24 -6.42
C TYR A 125 4.76 -16.22 -6.41
N PHE A 126 4.12 -17.22 -7.04
CA PHE A 126 2.65 -17.28 -7.09
C PHE A 126 2.04 -17.56 -5.72
N SER A 127 2.71 -18.36 -4.89
CA SER A 127 2.30 -18.63 -3.52
C SER A 127 2.33 -17.35 -2.69
N ALA A 128 3.37 -16.53 -2.84
CA ALA A 128 3.46 -15.23 -2.18
C ALA A 128 2.32 -14.29 -2.61
N ILE A 129 1.97 -14.24 -3.90
CA ILE A 129 0.83 -13.46 -4.39
C ILE A 129 -0.50 -13.94 -3.80
N ALA A 130 -0.71 -15.26 -3.72
CA ALA A 130 -1.90 -15.83 -3.09
C ALA A 130 -1.97 -15.46 -1.60
N CYS A 131 -0.86 -15.61 -0.86
CA CYS A 131 -0.76 -15.20 0.54
C CYS A 131 -1.06 -13.71 0.73
N MET A 132 -0.57 -12.82 -0.14
CA MET A 132 -0.89 -11.39 -0.07
C MET A 132 -2.40 -11.15 -0.18
N ARG A 133 -3.09 -11.87 -1.08
CA ARG A 133 -4.54 -11.77 -1.23
C ARG A 133 -5.27 -12.23 0.02
N GLU A 134 -4.87 -13.35 0.60
CA GLU A 134 -5.45 -13.86 1.86
C GLU A 134 -5.26 -12.88 3.02
N LEU A 135 -4.04 -12.34 3.18
CA LEU A 135 -3.72 -11.34 4.20
C LEU A 135 -4.60 -10.09 4.07
N MET A 136 -4.86 -9.63 2.85
CA MET A 136 -5.74 -8.48 2.61
C MET A 136 -7.21 -8.73 2.98
N HIS A 137 -7.65 -9.98 3.01
CA HIS A 137 -8.99 -10.36 3.44
C HIS A 137 -9.08 -10.66 4.94
N SER A 138 -7.95 -10.79 5.64
CA SER A 138 -7.93 -10.99 7.09
C SER A 138 -8.43 -9.74 7.83
N GLN A 139 -9.29 -9.97 8.82
CA GLN A 139 -9.86 -8.95 9.70
C GLN A 139 -9.38 -9.09 11.15
N VAL A 140 -8.37 -9.94 11.40
CA VAL A 140 -7.84 -10.16 12.74
C VAL A 140 -7.03 -8.93 13.18
N ASP A 141 -7.42 -8.31 14.30
CA ASP A 141 -6.71 -7.17 14.86
C ASP A 141 -5.29 -7.59 15.30
N GLY A 142 -4.28 -6.76 14.99
CA GLY A 142 -2.85 -7.06 15.14
C GLY A 142 -2.16 -7.45 13.82
N ASP A 143 -2.80 -8.30 13.02
CA ASP A 143 -2.30 -8.76 11.71
C ASP A 143 -2.93 -8.01 10.52
N ARG A 144 -3.76 -7.01 10.82
CA ARG A 144 -4.43 -6.17 9.82
C ARG A 144 -3.41 -5.48 8.92
N VAL A 145 -3.55 -5.71 7.61
CA VAL A 145 -2.75 -5.03 6.59
C VAL A 145 -3.56 -4.00 5.81
N VAL A 146 -4.90 -4.10 5.82
CA VAL A 146 -5.81 -3.17 5.14
C VAL A 146 -6.49 -2.26 6.14
N PHE A 147 -6.39 -0.96 5.90
CA PHE A 147 -6.88 0.09 6.77
C PHE A 147 -7.88 0.97 6.03
N SER A 148 -9.07 1.11 6.63
CA SER A 148 -9.88 2.30 6.47
C SER A 148 -9.36 3.41 7.39
N ARG A 149 -9.86 4.63 7.21
CA ARG A 149 -9.62 5.74 8.15
C ARG A 149 -9.85 5.34 9.60
N GLU A 150 -11.01 4.77 9.91
CA GLU A 150 -11.39 4.43 11.28
C GLU A 150 -10.42 3.43 11.90
N THR A 151 -10.04 2.39 11.14
CA THR A 151 -9.09 1.39 11.63
C THR A 151 -7.67 1.95 11.76
N PHE A 152 -7.28 2.90 10.90
CA PHE A 152 -6.00 3.58 10.97
C PHE A 152 -5.93 4.49 12.22
N GLU A 153 -6.92 5.36 12.41
CA GLU A 153 -6.99 6.26 13.56
C GLU A 153 -7.00 5.46 14.87
N ARG A 154 -7.70 4.33 14.90
CA ARG A 154 -7.74 3.43 16.06
C ARG A 154 -6.41 2.71 16.31
N GLU A 155 -5.75 2.19 15.28
CA GLU A 155 -4.47 1.46 15.40
C GLU A 155 -3.34 2.36 15.92
N PHE A 156 -3.33 3.62 15.50
CA PHE A 156 -2.28 4.59 15.85
C PHE A 156 -2.72 5.58 16.94
N GLU A 157 -3.86 5.34 17.60
CA GLU A 157 -4.40 6.19 18.68
C GLU A 157 -4.52 7.68 18.29
N LEU A 158 -4.87 7.94 17.03
CA LEU A 158 -4.94 9.30 16.48
C LEU A 158 -6.29 9.94 16.71
N ASN A 159 -6.28 11.10 17.37
CA ASN A 159 -7.46 11.93 17.58
C ASN A 159 -7.43 13.15 16.67
N TRP A 160 -8.49 13.30 15.88
CA TRP A 160 -8.71 14.48 15.04
C TRP A 160 -9.58 15.50 15.78
N VAL A 161 -9.16 16.75 15.81
CA VAL A 161 -9.92 17.85 16.43
C VAL A 161 -10.58 18.68 15.35
N ASP A 162 -11.90 18.83 15.47
CA ASP A 162 -12.73 19.71 14.64
C ASP A 162 -12.92 21.11 15.26
#